data_AF-A0A9N9EJ92-F1
#
_entry.id   AF-A0A9N9EJ92-F1
#
_cell.length_a   1.000
_cell.length_b   1.000
_cell.length_c   1.000
_cell.angle_alpha   90.00
_cell.angle_beta   90.00
_cell.angle_gamma   90.00
#
_symmetry.space_group_name_H-M   'P 1'
#
loop_
_entity.id
_entity.type
_entity.pdbx_description
1 polymer ?
#
loop_
_entity_poly.entity_id
_entity_poly.type
_entity_poly.pdbx_seq_one_letter_code
_entity_poly.pdbx_strand_id
1 'polypeptide(L)' 'TTSLENVQTHFDETAKEIFAQVLGRLDVLVVGVESGGTVTGLAKNLKSRIPGLKVVAVEPQHSSIEEGKPATPHSLQ' A
#
# COMPACT_ATOMS: atom_id res chain seq x y z
N THR A 1 3.33 8.91 9.44
CA THR A 1 3.44 7.70 10.29
C THR A 1 2.34 6.73 9.94
N THR A 2 2.64 5.43 9.78
CA THR A 2 1.60 4.39 9.59
C THR A 2 0.79 4.22 10.88
N SER A 3 -0.51 4.52 10.85
CA SER A 3 -1.44 4.17 11.93
C SER A 3 -2.09 2.81 11.67
N LEU A 4 -2.53 2.13 12.74
CA LEU A 4 -3.18 0.83 12.62
C LEU A 4 -4.51 0.92 11.85
N GLU A 5 -5.26 2.00 12.07
CA GLU A 5 -6.55 2.26 11.43
C GLU A 5 -6.42 2.43 9.90
N ASN A 6 -5.38 3.13 9.44
CA ASN A 6 -5.09 3.29 8.01
C ASN A 6 -4.81 1.91 7.36
N VAL A 7 -4.00 1.07 8.03
CA VAL A 7 -3.73 -0.30 7.55
C VAL A 7 -4.99 -1.14 7.50
N GLN A 8 -5.83 -1.08 8.55
CA GLN A 8 -7.07 -1.84 8.62
C GLN A 8 -8.06 -1.42 7.54
N THR A 9 -8.23 -0.12 7.31
CA THR A 9 -9.12 0.41 6.26
C THR A 9 -8.76 -0.18 4.89
N HIS A 10 -7.49 -0.12 4.49
CA HIS A 10 -7.07 -0.68 3.21
C HIS A 10 -7.09 -2.22 3.16
N PHE A 11 -6.90 -2.88 4.30
CA PHE A 11 -7.04 -4.34 4.40
C PHE A 11 -8.50 -4.78 4.23
N ASP A 12 -9.44 -4.08 4.87
CA ASP A 12 -10.84 -4.49 4.96
C ASP A 12 -11.73 -3.97 3.85
N GLU A 13 -11.40 -2.83 3.25
CA GLU A 13 -12.21 -2.22 2.21
C GLU A 13 -11.50 -2.32 0.87
N THR A 14 -10.45 -1.51 0.67
CA THR A 14 -9.80 -1.36 -0.64
C THR A 14 -9.29 -2.70 -1.21
N ALA A 15 -8.71 -3.57 -0.38
CA ALA A 15 -8.24 -4.86 -0.85
C ALA A 15 -9.37 -5.79 -1.32
N LYS A 16 -10.55 -5.74 -0.67
CA LYS A 16 -11.70 -6.56 -1.06
C LYS A 16 -12.29 -6.07 -2.39
N GLU A 17 -12.35 -4.75 -2.57
CA GLU A 17 -12.77 -4.13 -3.83
C GLU A 17 -11.87 -4.54 -4.99
N ILE A 18 -10.54 -4.39 -4.83
CA ILE A 18 -9.56 -4.78 -5.85
C ILE A 18 -9.71 -6.26 -6.19
N PHE A 19 -9.77 -7.13 -5.18
CA PHE A 19 -9.90 -8.58 -5.40
C PHE A 19 -11.17 -8.93 -6.19
N ALA A 20 -12.30 -8.29 -5.86
CA ALA A 20 -13.56 -8.50 -6.56
C ALA A 20 -13.49 -7.98 -8.00
N GLN A 21 -12.96 -6.78 -8.22
CA GLN A 21 -12.85 -6.15 -9.55
C GLN A 21 -11.96 -6.94 -10.51
N VAL A 22 -10.86 -7.51 -10.01
CA VAL A 22 -9.94 -8.33 -10.80
C VAL A 22 -10.30 -9.81 -10.81
N LEU A 23 -11.43 -10.19 -10.19
CA LEU A 23 -11.90 -11.58 -10.06
C LEU A 23 -10.82 -12.54 -9.52
N GLY A 24 -10.03 -12.06 -8.56
CA GLY A 24 -8.89 -12.79 -7.99
C GLY A 24 -7.71 -13.03 -8.93
N ARG A 25 -7.69 -12.43 -10.12
CA ARG A 25 -6.63 -12.55 -11.11
C ARG A 25 -5.78 -11.29 -11.12
N LEU A 26 -4.72 -11.30 -10.31
CA LEU A 26 -3.79 -10.18 -10.20
C LEU A 26 -2.36 -10.72 -10.02
N ASP A 27 -1.49 -10.46 -10.99
CA ASP A 27 -0.10 -10.94 -10.95
C ASP A 27 0.82 -9.93 -10.26
N VAL A 28 0.58 -8.63 -10.48
CA VAL A 28 1.41 -7.54 -9.97
C VAL A 28 0.53 -6.40 -9.47
N LEU A 29 0.82 -5.92 -8.26
CA LEU A 29 0.27 -4.70 -7.68
C LEU A 29 1.38 -3.67 -7.51
N VAL A 30 1.20 -2.47 -8.08
CA VAL A 30 2.13 -1.34 -7.94
C VAL A 30 1.45 -0.24 -7.14
N VAL A 31 2.06 0.21 -6.04
CA VAL A 31 1.45 1.18 -5.11
C VAL A 31 2.47 2.26 -4.78
N GLY A 32 2.07 3.53 -4.95
CA GLY A 32 2.83 4.66 -4.43
C GLY A 32 2.82 4.68 -2.90
N VAL A 33 3.96 4.93 -2.27
CA VAL A 33 4.07 4.86 -0.80
C VAL A 33 4.49 6.21 -0.21
N GLU A 34 3.85 6.57 0.91
CA GLU A 34 4.21 7.73 1.72
C GLU A 34 4.24 7.34 3.20
N SER A 35 3.09 6.94 3.77
CA SER A 35 3.08 6.47 5.17
C SER A 35 3.42 4.99 5.31
N GLY A 36 3.12 4.18 4.28
CA GLY A 36 3.18 2.72 4.29
C GLY A 36 1.83 2.02 4.53
N GLY A 37 0.78 2.76 4.96
CA GLY A 37 -0.51 2.17 5.35
C GLY A 37 -1.21 1.40 4.22
N THR A 38 -1.34 2.03 3.05
CA THR A 38 -2.00 1.47 1.88
C THR A 38 -1.33 0.20 1.38
N VAL A 39 -0.02 0.24 1.10
CA VAL A 39 0.70 -0.95 0.61
C VAL A 39 0.66 -2.10 1.62
N THR A 40 0.71 -1.79 2.91
CA THR A 40 0.68 -2.82 3.97
C THR A 40 -0.69 -3.50 4.05
N GLY A 41 -1.78 -2.72 4.09
CA GLY A 41 -3.15 -3.25 4.15
C GLY A 41 -3.48 -4.09 2.92
N LEU A 42 -3.17 -3.56 1.73
CA LEU A 42 -3.38 -4.25 0.46
C LEU A 42 -2.57 -5.55 0.37
N ALA A 43 -1.26 -5.49 0.66
CA ALA A 43 -0.40 -6.66 0.55
C ALA A 43 -0.80 -7.79 1.52
N LYS A 44 -1.16 -7.47 2.77
CA LYS A 44 -1.58 -8.48 3.76
C LYS A 44 -2.82 -9.23 3.29
N ASN A 45 -3.85 -8.51 2.84
CA ASN A 45 -5.10 -9.15 2.39
C ASN A 45 -4.89 -9.89 1.06
N LEU A 46 -4.38 -9.21 0.05
CA LEU A 46 -4.32 -9.76 -1.31
C LEU A 46 -3.34 -10.94 -1.41
N LYS A 47 -2.17 -10.90 -0.74
CA LYS A 47 -1.24 -12.05 -0.74
C LYS A 47 -1.79 -13.27 -0.02
N SER A 48 -2.68 -13.09 0.97
CA SER A 48 -3.36 -14.23 1.62
C SER A 48 -4.34 -14.94 0.67
N ARG A 49 -4.85 -14.25 -0.35
CA ARG A 49 -5.82 -14.77 -1.32
C ARG A 49 -5.17 -15.18 -2.64
N ILE A 50 -4.08 -14.52 -3.01
CA ILE A 50 -3.34 -14.70 -4.26
C ILE A 50 -1.86 -14.99 -3.91
N PRO A 51 -1.49 -16.25 -3.66
CA PRO A 51 -0.15 -16.63 -3.20
C PRO A 51 0.99 -16.20 -4.13
N GLY A 52 0.72 -16.00 -5.42
CA GLY A 52 1.70 -15.57 -6.44
C GLY A 52 1.84 -14.06 -6.62
N LEU A 53 1.05 -13.25 -5.91
CA LEU A 53 1.00 -11.80 -6.13
C LEU A 53 2.33 -11.12 -5.80
N LYS A 54 2.90 -10.43 -6.79
CA LYS A 54 4.03 -9.51 -6.59
C LYS A 54 3.52 -8.14 -6.21
N VAL A 55 4.12 -7.53 -5.19
CA VAL A 55 3.78 -6.16 -4.75
C VAL A 55 5.02 -5.29 -4.86
N VAL A 56 4.89 -4.18 -5.57
CA VAL A 56 5.96 -3.20 -5.81
C VAL A 56 5.54 -1.88 -5.16
N ALA A 57 6.33 -1.44 -4.18
CA ALA A 57 6.22 -0.11 -3.60
C ALA A 57 7.02 0.87 -4.46
N VAL A 58 6.42 2.00 -4.83
CA VAL A 58 7.07 3.06 -5.60
C VAL A 58 7.16 4.31 -4.73
N GLU A 59 8.36 4.86 -4.62
CA GLU A 59 8.62 6.12 -3.94
C GLU A 59 9.53 7.02 -4.76
N PRO A 60 9.37 8.34 -4.65
CA PRO A 60 10.32 9.28 -5.25
C PRO A 60 11.68 9.19 -4.53
N GLN A 61 12.78 9.37 -5.27
CA GLN A 61 14.17 9.31 -4.77
C GLN A 61 14.50 10.27 -3.61
N HIS A 62 13.61 11.19 -3.26
CA HIS A 62 13.77 12.14 -2.17
C HIS A 62 12.68 11.99 -1.08
N SER A 63 12.07 10.81 -0.97
CA SER A 63 11.06 10.52 0.07
C SER A 63 11.72 10.38 1.45
N SER A 64 11.00 10.75 2.51
CA SER A 64 11.47 10.67 3.90
C SER A 64 11.76 9.25 4.40
N ILE A 65 11.36 8.22 3.64
CA ILE A 65 11.48 6.81 4.03
C ILE A 65 12.91 6.29 3.84
N GLU A 66 13.70 6.83 2.90
CA GLU A 66 15.13 6.51 2.80
C GLU A 66 15.98 7.15 3.92
N GLU A 67 15.51 8.24 4.55
CA GLU A 67 16.36 9.02 5.46
C GLU A 67 16.08 8.84 6.95
N GLY A 68 15.02 8.11 7.36
CA GLY A 68 14.63 8.05 8.78
C GLY A 68 14.35 9.44 9.39
N LYS A 69 14.16 10.46 8.53
CA LYS A 69 13.89 11.83 8.91
C LYS A 69 12.39 12.04 9.07
N PRO A 70 11.97 12.91 10.00
CA PRO A 70 10.57 13.24 10.21
C PRO A 70 9.92 13.73 8.92
N ALA A 71 8.69 13.27 8.66
CA ALA A 71 7.91 13.64 7.49
C ALA A 71 7.81 15.17 7.38
N THR A 72 8.38 15.73 6.33
CA THR A 72 8.21 17.15 6.00
C THR A 72 6.93 17.30 5.20
N PRO A 73 6.03 18.25 5.55
CA PRO A 73 4.80 18.47 4.81
C PRO A 73 5.13 18.84 3.35
N HIS A 74 4.61 18.07 2.40
CA HIS A 74 4.70 18.41 0.99
C HIS A 74 3.75 19.58 0.69
N SER A 75 4.31 20.69 0.19
CA SER A 75 3.57 21.92 -0.12
C SER A 75 2.80 21.83 -1.43
N LEU A 76 1.76 21.00 -1.51
CA LEU A 76 0.70 21.12 -2.53
C LEU A 76 -0.61 20.57 -1.94
N GLN A 77 -1.48 21.48 -1.50
CA GLN A 77 -2.87 21.23 -1.12
C GLN A 77 -3.78 22.09 -2.02
#